data_AF-A0A378AAM0-F1
#
_entry.id   AF-A0A378AAM0-F1
#
_cell.length_a   1.000
_cell.length_b   1.000
_cell.length_c   1.000
_cell.angle_alpha   90.00
_cell.angle_beta   90.00
_cell.angle_gamma   90.00
#
_symmetry.space_group_name_H-M   'P 1'
#
loop_
_entity.id
_entity.type
_entity.pdbx_description
1 polymer ?
#
loop_
_entity_poly.entity_id
_entity_poly.type
_entity_poly.pdbx_seq_one_letter_code
_entity_poly.pdbx_strand_id
1 'polypeptide(L)'
;MPLAAAGVGFTVTLGLLFTLWALMCYTALLLLEVYQHVPADMGLGSLAARYLGRYGQWVTGFCMLFLLYALTAAYISGAGELLASSLNQWLDWQLPPAAGVLIFTLLGGAVVCIGTALVDLFNRFLFSAKIVFLVIMLALLMPHIHQVNLLTLPVEQGLALSAIPVIFTSFGFHGSVPSIVSYLGGGYSQIAPGIYHRQLYSAGGLYFLAAGDAGQYRRPGLYRHAGK
;
A
#
# COMPACT_ATOMS: atom_id res chain seq x y z
N MET A 1 6.82 -10.15 5.14
CA MET A 1 7.89 -11.01 4.61
C MET A 1 9.22 -10.80 5.36
N PRO A 2 9.32 -11.14 6.67
CA PRO A 2 10.63 -11.23 7.33
C PRO A 2 11.54 -12.27 6.65
N LEU A 3 10.94 -13.32 6.07
CA LEU A 3 11.63 -14.40 5.37
C LEU A 3 12.50 -13.91 4.20
N ALA A 4 12.02 -12.96 3.39
CA ALA A 4 12.77 -12.40 2.26
C ALA A 4 13.91 -11.46 2.73
N ALA A 5 13.71 -10.75 3.85
CA ALA A 5 14.72 -9.89 4.44
C ALA A 5 15.79 -10.67 5.22
N ALA A 6 15.42 -11.81 5.82
CA ALA A 6 16.32 -12.62 6.65
C ALA A 6 17.55 -13.14 5.88
N GLY A 7 17.40 -13.47 4.60
CA GLY A 7 18.51 -13.96 3.76
C GLY A 7 19.47 -12.87 3.25
N VAL A 8 19.06 -11.60 3.28
CA VAL A 8 19.83 -10.45 2.75
C VAL A 8 20.79 -9.86 3.80
N GLY A 9 20.57 -10.18 5.08
CA GLY A 9 21.33 -9.61 6.18
C GLY A 9 20.76 -8.26 6.65
N PHE A 10 20.96 -7.97 7.94
CA PHE A 10 20.33 -6.83 8.61
C PHE A 10 20.76 -5.48 8.04
N THR A 11 22.07 -5.24 7.92
CA THR A 11 22.62 -3.96 7.45
C THR A 11 22.22 -3.65 6.01
N VAL A 12 22.28 -4.66 5.12
CA VAL A 12 21.88 -4.48 3.72
C VAL A 12 20.38 -4.23 3.61
N THR A 13 19.55 -4.98 4.36
CA THR A 13 18.10 -4.76 4.40
C THR A 13 17.76 -3.36 4.91
N LEU A 14 18.42 -2.87 5.97
CA LEU A 14 18.24 -1.50 6.46
C LEU A 14 18.64 -0.45 5.42
N GLY A 15 19.78 -0.63 4.77
CA GLY A 15 20.23 0.26 3.70
C GLY A 15 19.23 0.30 2.54
N LEU A 16 18.74 -0.87 2.11
CA LEU A 16 17.71 -0.99 1.06
C LEU A 16 16.40 -0.33 1.48
N LEU A 17 15.93 -0.57 2.70
CA LEU A 17 14.72 0.05 3.25
C LEU A 17 14.84 1.58 3.24
N PHE A 18 15.94 2.13 3.75
CA PHE A 18 16.15 3.58 3.80
C PHE A 18 16.25 4.19 2.40
N THR A 19 16.99 3.53 1.49
CA THR A 19 17.19 4.02 0.11
C THR A 19 15.89 3.99 -0.69
N LEU A 20 15.17 2.87 -0.65
CA LEU A 20 13.89 2.73 -1.35
C LEU A 20 12.83 3.65 -0.73
N TRP A 21 12.81 3.82 0.59
CA TRP A 21 11.95 4.79 1.24
C TRP A 21 12.21 6.21 0.74
N ALA A 22 13.47 6.65 0.72
CA ALA A 22 13.83 7.98 0.24
C ALA A 22 13.44 8.19 -1.23
N LEU A 23 13.70 7.20 -2.09
CA LEU A 23 13.32 7.22 -3.50
C LEU A 23 11.80 7.30 -3.70
N MET A 24 11.04 6.49 -2.95
CA MET A 24 9.58 6.45 -3.05
C MET A 24 8.95 7.74 -2.51
N CYS A 25 9.50 8.33 -1.45
CA CYS A 25 9.12 9.65 -0.98
C CYS A 25 9.40 10.74 -2.03
N TYR A 26 10.59 10.72 -2.64
CA TYR A 26 10.97 11.71 -3.67
C TYR A 26 10.02 11.67 -4.87
N THR A 27 9.76 10.48 -5.41
CA THR A 27 8.83 10.31 -6.55
C THR A 27 7.39 10.68 -6.21
N ALA A 28 6.95 10.44 -4.97
CA ALA A 28 5.63 10.86 -4.52
C ALA A 28 5.49 12.38 -4.41
N LEU A 29 6.54 13.08 -3.96
CA LEU A 29 6.57 14.55 -3.92
C LEU A 29 6.53 15.15 -5.33
N LEU A 30 7.31 14.61 -6.26
CA LEU A 30 7.25 15.02 -7.66
C LEU A 30 5.85 14.82 -8.25
N LEU A 31 5.23 13.67 -7.97
CA LEU A 31 3.87 13.40 -8.44
C LEU A 31 2.87 14.41 -7.84
N LEU A 32 3.01 14.75 -6.56
CA LEU A 32 2.17 15.75 -5.90
C LEU A 32 2.34 17.14 -6.51
N GLU A 33 3.57 17.55 -6.83
CA GLU A 33 3.87 18.82 -7.49
C GLU A 33 3.23 18.90 -8.89
N VAL A 34 3.27 17.81 -9.65
CA VAL A 34 2.58 17.74 -10.95
C VAL A 34 1.07 17.86 -10.77
N TYR A 35 0.49 17.19 -9.76
CA TYR A 35 -0.94 17.30 -9.44
C TYR A 35 -1.39 18.71 -9.03
N GLN A 36 -0.49 19.59 -8.60
CA GLN A 36 -0.84 21.00 -8.33
C GLN A 36 -1.15 21.80 -9.60
N HIS A 37 -0.60 21.38 -10.74
CA HIS A 37 -0.72 22.08 -12.02
C HIS A 37 -1.82 21.48 -12.91
N VAL A 38 -2.55 20.50 -12.40
CA VAL A 38 -3.54 19.70 -13.14
C VAL A 38 -4.80 19.57 -12.28
N PRO A 39 -6.00 19.53 -12.87
CA PRO A 39 -7.21 19.28 -12.09
C PRO A 39 -7.12 17.96 -11.31
N ALA A 40 -7.62 18.00 -10.07
CA ALA A 40 -7.46 16.96 -9.05
C ALA A 40 -8.18 15.62 -9.35
N ASP A 41 -9.05 15.60 -10.36
CA ASP A 41 -9.82 14.44 -10.82
C ASP A 41 -9.08 13.60 -11.89
N MET A 42 -7.90 14.04 -12.32
CA MET A 42 -7.15 13.36 -13.37
C MET A 42 -6.43 12.10 -12.85
N GLY A 43 -6.80 10.92 -13.36
CA GLY A 43 -6.07 9.69 -13.06
C GLY A 43 -4.63 9.68 -13.63
N LEU A 44 -3.76 8.84 -13.06
CA LEU A 44 -2.34 8.73 -13.47
C LEU A 44 -2.15 8.47 -14.97
N GLY A 45 -3.01 7.64 -15.58
CA GLY A 45 -2.97 7.40 -17.02
C GLY A 45 -3.32 8.65 -17.85
N SER A 46 -4.29 9.44 -17.40
CA SER A 46 -4.65 10.71 -18.04
C SER A 46 -3.56 11.77 -17.85
N LEU A 47 -2.88 11.75 -16.70
CA LEU A 47 -1.71 12.60 -16.44
C LEU A 47 -0.56 12.26 -17.40
N ALA A 48 -0.27 10.97 -17.57
CA ALA A 48 0.72 10.51 -18.54
C ALA A 48 0.32 10.88 -19.98
N ALA A 49 -0.96 10.82 -20.33
CA ALA A 49 -1.45 11.26 -21.64
C ALA A 49 -1.15 12.75 -21.90
N ARG A 50 -1.27 13.59 -20.88
CA ARG A 50 -1.06 15.04 -20.98
C ARG A 50 0.42 15.40 -21.14
N TYR A 51 1.32 14.74 -20.43
CA TYR A 51 2.75 15.08 -20.43
C TYR A 51 3.61 14.24 -21.39
N LEU A 52 3.30 12.94 -21.55
CA LEU A 52 4.07 12.00 -22.38
C LEU A 52 3.32 11.61 -23.68
N GLY A 53 2.10 12.13 -23.88
CA GLY A 53 1.28 11.81 -25.04
C GLY A 53 0.64 10.41 -24.98
N ARG A 54 0.05 9.99 -26.10
CA ARG A 54 -0.75 8.75 -26.19
C ARG A 54 0.07 7.50 -25.87
N TYR A 55 1.34 7.44 -26.27
CA TYR A 55 2.21 6.30 -25.98
C TYR A 55 2.52 6.20 -24.48
N GLY A 56 2.80 7.32 -23.82
CA GLY A 56 2.99 7.37 -22.37
C GLY A 56 1.76 6.91 -21.60
N GLN A 57 0.56 7.31 -22.04
CA GLN A 57 -0.70 6.83 -21.45
C GLN A 57 -0.81 5.29 -21.46
N TRP A 58 -0.52 4.65 -22.60
CA TRP A 58 -0.61 3.20 -22.74
C TRP A 58 0.42 2.49 -21.87
N VAL A 59 1.67 2.95 -21.89
CA VAL A 59 2.74 2.34 -21.08
C VAL A 59 2.43 2.48 -19.59
N THR A 60 2.09 3.69 -19.12
CA THR A 60 1.76 3.92 -17.71
C THR A 60 0.51 3.14 -17.29
N GLY A 61 -0.54 3.13 -18.13
CA GLY A 61 -1.77 2.38 -17.86
C GLY A 61 -1.51 0.88 -17.77
N PHE A 62 -0.77 0.31 -18.72
CA PHE A 62 -0.42 -1.11 -18.72
C PHE A 62 0.43 -1.48 -17.50
N CYS A 63 1.49 -0.72 -17.20
CA CYS A 63 2.32 -0.97 -16.03
C CYS A 63 1.52 -0.91 -14.72
N MET A 64 0.61 0.06 -14.58
CA MET A 64 -0.25 0.18 -13.40
C MET A 64 -1.21 -1.01 -13.26
N LEU A 65 -1.89 -1.41 -14.35
CA LEU A 65 -2.80 -2.56 -14.33
C LEU A 65 -2.06 -3.86 -14.04
N PHE A 66 -0.91 -4.07 -14.68
CA PHE A 66 -0.06 -5.22 -14.46
C PHE A 66 0.43 -5.30 -13.01
N LEU A 67 0.88 -4.17 -12.44
CA LEU A 67 1.31 -4.09 -11.04
C LEU A 67 0.16 -4.43 -10.08
N LEU A 68 -1.02 -3.82 -10.26
CA LEU A 68 -2.19 -4.09 -9.41
C LEU A 68 -2.65 -5.55 -9.50
N TYR A 69 -2.63 -6.12 -10.70
CA TYR A 69 -2.94 -7.54 -10.91
C TYR A 69 -1.93 -8.44 -10.19
N ALA A 70 -0.63 -8.19 -10.39
CA ALA A 70 0.44 -8.97 -9.76
C ALA A 70 0.37 -8.90 -8.22
N LEU A 71 0.11 -7.71 -7.66
CA LEU A 71 -0.09 -7.53 -6.22
C LEU A 71 -1.31 -8.33 -5.73
N THR A 72 -2.45 -8.21 -6.41
CA THR A 72 -3.67 -8.93 -6.03
C THR A 72 -3.45 -10.44 -6.06
N ALA A 73 -2.81 -10.96 -7.11
CA ALA A 73 -2.48 -12.38 -7.23
C ALA A 73 -1.52 -12.83 -6.11
N ALA A 74 -0.49 -12.05 -5.80
CA ALA A 74 0.44 -12.36 -4.72
C ALA A 74 -0.25 -12.37 -3.34
N TYR A 75 -1.13 -11.41 -3.07
CA TYR A 75 -1.91 -11.36 -1.83
C TYR A 75 -2.89 -12.53 -1.72
N ILE A 76 -3.61 -12.86 -2.79
CA ILE A 76 -4.54 -14.01 -2.82
C ILE A 76 -3.80 -15.32 -2.59
N SER A 77 -2.66 -15.52 -3.27
CA SER A 77 -1.85 -16.72 -3.10
C SER A 77 -1.29 -16.84 -1.68
N GLY A 78 -0.65 -15.78 -1.17
CA GLY A 78 -0.02 -15.80 0.14
C GLY A 78 -1.03 -15.90 1.29
N ALA A 79 -2.12 -15.13 1.24
CA ALA A 79 -3.15 -15.18 2.28
C ALA A 79 -3.99 -16.47 2.22
N GLY A 80 -4.25 -16.99 1.02
CA GLY A 80 -4.94 -18.27 0.85
C GLY A 80 -4.15 -19.46 1.39
N GLU A 81 -2.83 -19.47 1.21
CA GLU A 81 -1.96 -20.49 1.77
C GLU A 81 -1.88 -20.42 3.30
N LEU A 82 -1.80 -19.20 3.86
CA LEU A 82 -1.87 -18.97 5.31
C LEU A 82 -3.23 -19.38 5.90
N LEU A 83 -4.32 -19.16 5.16
CA LEU A 83 -5.65 -19.58 5.58
C LEU A 83 -5.75 -21.11 5.60
N ALA A 84 -5.29 -21.80 4.55
CA ALA A 84 -5.27 -23.26 4.50
C ALA A 84 -4.45 -23.86 5.65
N SER A 85 -3.24 -23.33 5.89
CA SER A 85 -2.38 -23.83 6.96
C SER A 85 -2.99 -23.61 8.35
N SER A 86 -3.63 -22.46 8.58
CA SER A 86 -4.30 -22.16 9.85
C SER A 86 -5.51 -23.07 10.08
N LEU A 87 -6.34 -23.31 9.05
CA LEU A 87 -7.50 -24.22 9.16
C LEU A 87 -7.06 -25.66 9.43
N ASN A 88 -6.01 -26.13 8.74
CA ASN A 88 -5.48 -27.47 8.96
C ASN A 88 -4.95 -27.65 10.38
N GLN A 89 -4.28 -26.63 10.95
CA GLN A 89 -3.77 -26.68 12.32
C GLN A 89 -4.88 -26.63 13.38
N TRP A 90 -5.99 -25.92 13.12
CA TRP A 90 -7.03 -25.69 14.13
C TRP A 90 -8.15 -26.74 14.08
N LEU A 91 -8.44 -27.29 12.90
CA LEU A 91 -9.56 -28.21 12.67
C LEU A 91 -9.11 -29.63 12.32
N ASP A 92 -7.79 -29.92 12.35
CA ASP A 92 -7.18 -31.18 11.89
C ASP A 92 -7.62 -31.60 10.47
N TRP A 93 -8.00 -30.62 9.64
CA TRP A 93 -8.34 -30.87 8.24
C TRP A 93 -7.05 -31.01 7.42
N GLN A 94 -7.10 -31.79 6.35
CA GLN A 94 -6.12 -31.79 5.26
C GLN A 94 -6.67 -31.05 4.04
N LEU A 95 -6.79 -29.72 4.13
CA LEU A 95 -7.11 -28.87 2.99
C LEU A 95 -5.86 -28.65 2.13
N PRO A 96 -5.95 -28.87 0.81
CA PRO A 96 -4.87 -28.50 -0.10
C PRO A 96 -4.75 -26.97 -0.20
N PRO A 97 -3.54 -26.40 -0.45
CA PRO A 97 -3.34 -24.95 -0.54
C PRO A 97 -4.27 -24.27 -1.56
N ALA A 98 -4.54 -24.93 -2.68
CA ALA A 98 -5.46 -24.43 -3.71
C ALA A 98 -6.88 -24.18 -3.16
N ALA A 99 -7.36 -25.01 -2.23
CA ALA A 99 -8.66 -24.80 -1.60
C ALA A 99 -8.66 -23.55 -0.72
N GLY A 100 -7.57 -23.29 0.03
CA GLY A 100 -7.43 -22.06 0.81
C GLY A 100 -7.43 -20.80 -0.06
N VAL A 101 -6.73 -20.84 -1.20
CA VAL A 101 -6.74 -19.75 -2.18
C VAL A 101 -8.13 -19.50 -2.77
N LEU A 102 -8.88 -20.56 -3.11
CA LEU A 102 -10.26 -20.43 -3.60
C LEU A 102 -11.20 -19.85 -2.55
N ILE A 103 -11.13 -20.35 -1.31
CA ILE A 103 -11.94 -19.84 -0.19
C ILE A 103 -11.61 -18.37 0.07
N PHE A 104 -10.33 -18.01 0.14
CA PHE A 104 -9.89 -16.64 0.35
C PHE A 104 -10.37 -15.71 -0.77
N THR A 105 -10.26 -16.15 -2.02
CA THR A 105 -10.73 -15.39 -3.19
C THR A 105 -12.23 -15.19 -3.16
N LEU A 106 -13.01 -16.22 -2.83
CA LEU A 106 -14.46 -16.15 -2.77
C LEU A 106 -14.92 -15.19 -1.66
N LEU A 107 -14.33 -15.28 -0.48
CA LEU A 107 -14.63 -14.39 0.66
C LEU A 107 -14.23 -12.94 0.36
N GLY A 108 -12.99 -12.71 -0.07
CA GLY A 108 -12.49 -11.38 -0.39
C GLY A 108 -13.25 -10.75 -1.56
N GLY A 109 -13.50 -11.52 -2.61
CA GLY A 109 -14.28 -11.11 -3.77
C GLY A 109 -15.72 -10.76 -3.41
N ALA A 110 -16.39 -11.57 -2.56
CA ALA A 110 -17.73 -11.27 -2.09
C ALA A 110 -17.79 -9.93 -1.32
N VAL A 111 -16.84 -9.67 -0.42
CA VAL A 111 -16.77 -8.40 0.32
C VAL A 111 -16.63 -7.21 -0.62
N VAL A 112 -15.78 -7.33 -1.66
CA VAL A 112 -15.59 -6.28 -2.67
C VAL A 112 -16.86 -6.06 -3.49
N CYS A 113 -17.58 -7.13 -3.86
CA CYS A 113 -18.82 -7.04 -4.64
C CYS A 113 -20.00 -6.44 -3.85
N ILE A 114 -20.06 -6.61 -2.52
CA ILE A 114 -21.17 -6.06 -1.70
C ILE A 114 -21.10 -4.54 -1.60
N GLY A 115 -19.90 -3.94 -1.63
CA GLY A 115 -19.75 -2.50 -1.82
C GLY A 115 -18.53 -1.88 -1.15
N THR A 116 -18.17 -0.70 -1.64
CA THR A 116 -16.98 0.06 -1.19
C THR A 116 -17.04 0.49 0.27
N ALA A 117 -18.24 0.71 0.83
CA ALA A 117 -18.41 1.09 2.23
C ALA A 117 -18.00 -0.04 3.21
N LEU A 118 -18.29 -1.30 2.88
CA LEU A 118 -17.83 -2.44 3.70
C LEU A 118 -16.33 -2.64 3.56
N VAL A 119 -15.80 -2.49 2.34
CA VAL A 119 -14.35 -2.56 2.09
C VAL A 119 -13.61 -1.51 2.92
N ASP A 120 -14.11 -0.28 2.97
CA ASP A 120 -13.50 0.79 3.76
C ASP A 120 -13.52 0.48 5.27
N LEU A 121 -14.66 0.00 5.80
CA LEU A 121 -14.78 -0.39 7.20
C LEU A 121 -13.82 -1.53 7.56
N PHE A 122 -13.79 -2.60 6.75
CA PHE A 122 -12.90 -3.74 6.95
C PHE A 122 -11.44 -3.30 6.88
N ASN A 123 -11.07 -2.48 5.90
CA ASN A 123 -9.71 -1.98 5.75
C ASN A 123 -9.27 -1.15 6.96
N ARG A 124 -10.14 -0.27 7.48
CA ARG A 124 -9.88 0.52 8.68
C ARG A 124 -9.66 -0.37 9.91
N PHE A 125 -10.54 -1.35 10.11
CA PHE A 125 -10.41 -2.30 11.22
C PHE A 125 -9.12 -3.13 11.11
N LEU A 126 -8.86 -3.72 9.94
CA LEU A 126 -7.67 -4.53 9.69
C LEU A 126 -6.38 -3.71 9.85
N PHE A 127 -6.39 -2.44 9.43
CA PHE A 127 -5.25 -1.55 9.63
C PHE A 127 -4.97 -1.32 11.12
N SER A 128 -5.99 -1.00 11.92
CA SER A 128 -5.85 -0.85 13.37
C SER A 128 -5.35 -2.13 14.03
N ALA A 129 -5.95 -3.29 13.67
CA ALA A 129 -5.52 -4.58 14.18
C ALA A 129 -4.05 -4.89 13.81
N LYS A 130 -3.63 -4.59 12.58
CA LYS A 130 -2.24 -4.75 12.13
C LYS A 130 -1.25 -3.99 13.00
N ILE A 131 -1.58 -2.75 13.40
CA ILE A 131 -0.72 -1.95 14.29
C ILE A 131 -0.63 -2.58 15.68
N VAL A 132 -1.74 -3.03 16.25
CA VAL A 132 -1.77 -3.70 17.56
C VAL A 132 -0.93 -4.98 17.52
N PHE A 133 -1.15 -5.85 16.52
CA PHE A 133 -0.36 -7.07 16.35
C PHE A 133 1.12 -6.79 16.11
N LEU A 134 1.46 -5.74 15.37
CA LEU A 134 2.85 -5.32 15.18
C LEU A 134 3.52 -4.97 16.52
N VAL A 135 2.87 -4.18 17.36
CA VAL A 135 3.39 -3.79 18.69
C VAL A 135 3.56 -5.01 19.58
N ILE A 136 2.55 -5.89 19.64
CA ILE A 136 2.61 -7.13 20.41
C ILE A 136 3.76 -8.01 19.91
N MET A 137 3.86 -8.23 18.60
CA MET A 137 4.93 -9.03 18.01
C MET A 137 6.30 -8.43 18.31
N LEU A 138 6.48 -7.12 18.18
CA LEU A 138 7.76 -6.48 18.50
C LEU A 138 8.14 -6.68 19.97
N ALA A 139 7.19 -6.56 20.90
CA ALA A 139 7.43 -6.80 22.32
C ALA A 139 7.82 -8.25 22.62
N LEU A 140 7.18 -9.23 21.97
CA LEU A 140 7.47 -10.67 22.13
C LEU A 140 8.79 -11.09 21.46
N LEU A 141 9.15 -10.47 20.34
CA LEU A 141 10.39 -10.78 19.62
C LEU A 141 11.61 -10.07 20.21
N MET A 142 11.45 -8.93 20.89
CA MET A 142 12.54 -8.19 21.55
C MET A 142 13.45 -9.06 22.45
N PRO A 143 12.94 -9.95 23.34
CA PRO A 143 13.79 -10.81 24.15
C PRO A 143 14.54 -11.90 23.37
N HIS A 144 14.18 -12.15 22.11
CA HIS A 144 14.78 -13.17 21.24
C HIS A 144 15.82 -12.59 20.26
N ILE A 145 16.22 -11.33 20.43
CA ILE A 145 17.22 -10.68 19.55
C ILE A 145 18.62 -11.14 19.94
N HIS A 146 19.20 -12.02 19.13
CA HIS A 146 20.62 -12.39 19.24
C HIS A 146 21.47 -11.46 18.36
N GLN A 147 22.39 -10.70 18.97
CA GLN A 147 23.25 -9.74 18.25
C GLN A 147 24.09 -10.39 17.14
N VAL A 148 24.41 -11.68 17.26
CA VAL A 148 25.15 -12.43 16.26
C VAL A 148 24.40 -12.48 14.92
N ASN A 149 23.06 -12.55 14.93
CA ASN A 149 22.23 -12.54 13.73
C ASN A 149 22.13 -11.16 13.06
N LEU A 150 22.56 -10.08 13.74
CA LEU A 150 22.59 -8.74 13.16
C LEU A 150 23.84 -8.50 12.29
N LEU A 151 24.90 -9.26 12.54
CA LEU A 151 26.20 -9.12 11.88
C LEU A 151 26.43 -10.17 10.78
N THR A 152 25.50 -11.11 10.59
CA THR A 152 25.58 -12.08 9.50
C THR A 152 25.50 -11.37 8.15
N LEU A 153 26.55 -11.56 7.35
CA LEU A 153 26.61 -11.10 5.98
C LEU A 153 25.54 -11.80 5.11
N PRO A 154 25.13 -11.22 3.97
CA PRO A 154 24.15 -11.84 3.08
C PRO A 154 24.59 -13.25 2.72
N VAL A 155 23.69 -14.23 2.88
CA VAL A 155 24.01 -15.65 2.62
C VAL A 155 24.33 -15.86 1.14
N GLU A 156 23.75 -15.04 0.25
CA GLU A 156 24.10 -14.93 -1.18
C GLU A 156 23.80 -13.53 -1.76
N GLN A 157 24.66 -13.01 -2.63
CA GLN A 157 24.47 -11.69 -3.28
C GLN A 157 23.19 -11.62 -4.14
N GLY A 158 22.71 -12.75 -4.69
CA GLY A 158 21.48 -12.82 -5.47
C GLY A 158 20.21 -12.56 -4.64
N LEU A 159 20.25 -12.82 -3.33
CA LEU A 159 19.11 -12.60 -2.43
C LEU A 159 18.81 -11.11 -2.28
N ALA A 160 19.84 -10.25 -2.26
CA ALA A 160 19.67 -8.81 -2.13
C ALA A 160 18.90 -8.20 -3.31
N LEU A 161 19.23 -8.62 -4.55
CA LEU A 161 18.54 -8.18 -5.76
C LEU A 161 17.09 -8.70 -5.80
N SER A 162 16.86 -9.93 -5.36
CA SER A 162 15.52 -10.53 -5.31
C SER A 162 14.58 -9.87 -4.29
N ALA A 163 15.14 -9.25 -3.24
CA ALA A 163 14.36 -8.54 -2.22
C ALA A 163 13.88 -7.15 -2.67
N ILE A 164 14.53 -6.54 -3.68
CA ILE A 164 14.18 -5.19 -4.15
C ILE A 164 12.70 -5.10 -4.56
N PRO A 165 12.13 -5.98 -5.40
CA PRO A 165 10.71 -5.92 -5.74
C PRO A 165 9.78 -6.06 -4.53
N VAL A 166 10.14 -6.92 -3.56
CA VAL A 166 9.33 -7.16 -2.35
C VAL A 166 9.35 -5.93 -1.43
N ILE A 167 10.51 -5.30 -1.24
CA ILE A 167 10.62 -4.08 -0.44
C ILE A 167 9.99 -2.90 -1.17
N PHE A 168 10.20 -2.78 -2.48
CA PHE A 168 9.61 -1.73 -3.31
C PHE A 168 8.08 -1.74 -3.24
N THR A 169 7.45 -2.91 -3.38
CA THR A 169 5.99 -3.06 -3.29
C THR A 169 5.43 -2.70 -1.91
N SER A 170 6.25 -2.80 -0.85
CA SER A 170 5.85 -2.36 0.50
C SER A 170 5.67 -0.84 0.62
N PHE A 171 6.23 -0.06 -0.31
CA PHE A 171 6.10 1.39 -0.39
C PHE A 171 5.18 1.86 -1.53
N GLY A 172 4.43 0.97 -2.18
CA GLY A 172 3.62 1.27 -3.36
C GLY A 172 2.32 2.04 -3.07
N PHE A 173 2.40 3.29 -2.60
CA PHE A 173 1.23 4.14 -2.30
C PHE A 173 0.85 5.12 -3.42
N HIS A 174 1.64 5.22 -4.50
CA HIS A 174 1.41 6.15 -5.61
C HIS A 174 0.04 5.99 -6.27
N GLY A 175 -0.53 4.78 -6.28
CA GLY A 175 -1.87 4.53 -6.80
C GLY A 175 -3.00 5.18 -5.98
N SER A 176 -2.77 5.44 -4.69
CA SER A 176 -3.75 6.11 -3.81
C SER A 176 -3.63 7.64 -3.81
N VAL A 177 -2.55 8.19 -4.37
CA VAL A 177 -2.32 9.64 -4.42
C VAL A 177 -3.43 10.40 -5.15
N PRO A 178 -3.90 9.99 -6.35
CA PRO A 178 -4.97 10.70 -7.05
C PRO A 178 -6.27 10.72 -6.24
N SER A 179 -6.59 9.63 -5.54
CA SER A 179 -7.78 9.54 -4.69
C SER A 179 -7.70 10.50 -3.50
N ILE A 180 -6.54 10.64 -2.87
CA ILE A 180 -6.32 11.59 -1.76
C ILE A 180 -6.41 13.04 -2.28
N VAL A 181 -5.79 13.33 -3.43
CA VAL A 181 -5.80 14.66 -4.07
C VAL A 181 -7.23 15.08 -4.42
N SER A 182 -8.01 14.17 -5.00
CA SER A 182 -9.43 14.36 -5.30
C SER A 182 -10.27 14.54 -4.03
N TYR A 183 -10.03 13.73 -2.99
CA TYR A 183 -10.73 13.83 -1.70
C TYR A 183 -10.53 15.19 -1.02
N LEU A 184 -9.32 15.75 -1.10
CA LEU A 184 -8.98 17.07 -0.54
C LEU A 184 -9.48 18.25 -1.41
N GLY A 185 -10.23 17.98 -2.48
CA GLY A 185 -10.95 18.99 -3.26
C GLY A 185 -10.07 19.95 -4.05
N GLY A 186 -8.83 19.57 -4.40
CA GLY A 186 -7.92 20.43 -5.17
C GLY A 186 -7.51 21.75 -4.49
N GLY A 187 -7.87 21.96 -3.21
CA GLY A 187 -7.59 23.17 -2.44
C GLY A 187 -6.13 23.26 -1.96
N TYR A 188 -5.18 23.30 -2.88
CA TYR A 188 -3.74 23.31 -2.56
C TYR A 188 -3.17 24.67 -2.16
N SER A 189 -3.96 25.76 -2.17
CA SER A 189 -3.51 27.08 -1.67
C SER A 189 -3.15 27.05 -0.16
N GLN A 190 -3.59 26.05 0.60
CA GLN A 190 -3.25 25.88 2.03
C GLN A 190 -2.16 24.81 2.28
N ILE A 191 -1.66 24.15 1.23
CA ILE A 191 -0.68 23.06 1.30
C ILE A 191 0.76 23.60 1.07
N ALA A 192 0.89 24.88 0.74
CA ALA A 192 2.11 25.50 0.23
C ALA A 192 3.22 25.87 1.25
N PRO A 193 3.01 26.13 2.56
CA PRO A 193 4.14 26.36 3.45
C PRO A 193 4.38 25.14 4.35
N GLY A 194 5.05 24.11 3.81
CA GLY A 194 5.50 22.98 4.63
C GLY A 194 5.61 21.62 3.91
N ILE A 195 6.11 21.60 2.68
CA ILE A 195 6.33 20.37 1.90
C ILE A 195 7.31 19.43 2.64
N TYR A 196 8.34 19.98 3.28
CA TYR A 196 9.33 19.23 4.06
C TYR A 196 8.78 18.67 5.38
N HIS A 197 7.93 19.43 6.09
CA HIS A 197 7.43 19.02 7.41
C HIS A 197 6.41 17.87 7.31
N ARG A 198 5.69 17.75 6.20
CA ARG A 198 4.69 16.69 5.98
C ARG A 198 5.23 15.42 5.34
N GLN A 199 6.49 15.39 4.90
CA GLN A 199 7.18 14.19 4.42
C GLN A 199 7.26 13.09 5.49
N LEU A 200 7.27 13.48 6.77
CA LEU A 200 7.22 12.55 7.91
C LEU A 200 5.78 12.10 8.24
N TYR A 201 4.77 12.95 8.00
CA TYR A 201 3.37 12.64 8.30
C TYR A 201 2.66 11.87 7.17
N SER A 202 3.10 11.98 5.92
CA SER A 202 2.45 11.30 4.79
C SER A 202 2.72 9.80 4.71
N ALA A 203 3.90 9.37 5.16
CA ALA A 203 4.28 7.95 5.14
C ALA A 203 3.56 7.10 6.21
N GLY A 204 3.00 7.71 7.26
CA GLY A 204 2.32 6.97 8.34
C GLY A 204 0.98 7.55 8.81
N GLY A 205 0.75 8.86 8.69
CA GLY A 205 -0.40 9.56 9.26
C GLY A 205 -1.53 9.88 8.28
N LEU A 206 -1.26 9.92 6.96
CA LEU A 206 -2.26 10.34 5.97
C LEU A 206 -3.41 9.33 5.80
N TYR A 207 -3.18 8.03 6.05
CA TYR A 207 -4.25 7.04 6.17
C TYR A 207 -5.07 7.21 7.45
N PHE A 208 -4.42 7.59 8.56
CA PHE A 208 -5.08 7.69 9.87
C PHE A 208 -5.94 8.96 10.01
N LEU A 209 -5.50 10.07 9.43
CA LEU A 209 -6.25 11.33 9.39
C LEU A 209 -7.38 11.30 8.35
N ALA A 210 -7.17 10.70 7.17
CA ALA A 210 -8.24 10.57 6.17
C ALA A 210 -9.37 9.60 6.62
N ALA A 211 -9.03 8.53 7.34
CA ALA A 211 -10.02 7.59 7.89
C ALA A 211 -10.70 8.07 9.19
N GLY A 212 -10.09 9.02 9.90
CA GLY A 212 -10.65 9.62 11.12
C GLY A 212 -11.76 10.64 10.86
N ASP A 213 -11.66 11.42 9.79
CA ASP A 213 -12.55 12.55 9.48
C ASP A 213 -13.69 12.24 8.51
N ALA A 214 -13.81 11.00 8.02
CA ALA A 214 -14.87 10.57 7.11
C ALA A 214 -16.30 10.71 7.69
N GLY A 215 -16.43 10.96 9.00
CA GLY A 215 -17.70 11.20 9.67
C GLY A 215 -18.22 12.65 9.60
N GLN A 216 -17.39 13.64 9.24
CA GLN A 216 -17.74 15.06 9.45
C GLN A 216 -17.89 15.92 8.18
N TYR A 217 -17.44 15.47 7.01
CA TYR A 217 -17.52 16.25 5.76
C TYR A 217 -18.50 15.71 4.72
N ARG A 218 -19.59 15.08 5.18
CA ARG A 218 -20.76 14.86 4.33
C ARG A 218 -21.51 16.19 4.19
N ARG A 219 -21.04 17.12 3.35
CA ARG A 219 -21.80 18.34 3.04
C ARG A 219 -23.08 17.95 2.29
N PRO A 220 -24.28 18.12 2.86
CA PRO A 220 -25.52 17.96 2.13
C PRO A 220 -25.81 19.27 1.39
N GLY A 221 -25.96 19.20 0.07
CA GLY A 221 -26.55 20.27 -0.72
C GLY A 221 -25.58 21.11 -1.53
N LEU A 222 -25.24 20.64 -2.73
CA LEU A 222 -24.88 21.52 -3.84
C LEU A 222 -25.24 20.88 -5.20
N TYR A 223 -26.51 20.48 -5.33
CA TYR A 223 -27.16 20.23 -6.62
C TYR A 223 -28.54 20.88 -6.61
N ARG A 224 -28.57 22.22 -6.68
CA ARG A 224 -29.78 22.94 -7.09
C ARG A 224 -29.36 24.21 -7.81
N HIS A 225 -29.84 24.33 -9.04
CA HIS A 225 -29.74 25.47 -9.98
C HIS A 225 -28.51 25.52 -10.89
N ALA A 226 -28.56 24.70 -11.95
CA ALA A 226 -28.10 25.12 -13.28
C ALA A 226 -28.99 24.42 -14.33
N GLY A 227 -30.12 25.05 -14.64
CA GLY A 227 -31.07 24.60 -15.64
C GLY A 227 -32.09 25.72 -15.84
N LYS A 228 -31.81 26.58 -16.82
CA LYS A 228 -32.84 27.38 -17.48
C LYS A 228 -33.70 26.45 -18.33
#